data_AF-A0A6G4ZTR1-F1
#
_entry.id   AF-A0A6G4ZTR1-F1
#
_cell.length_a   1.000
_cell.length_b   1.000
_cell.length_c   1.000
_cell.angle_alpha   90.00
_cell.angle_beta   90.00
_cell.angle_gamma   90.00
#
_symmetry.space_group_name_H-M   'P 1'
#
loop_
_entity.id
_entity.type
_entity.pdbx_description
1 polymer ?
#
loop_
_entity_poly.entity_id
_entity_poly.type
_entity_poly.pdbx_seq_one_letter_code
_entity_poly.pdbx_strand_id
1 'polypeptide(L)'
;MALLILIPFIVQALAIGFDEYYFHIKRGLPLWERIGHPIDTLTVLACLLFILFVPYSTVALKWYIGLSVFSCLMITKDEWVHKHHCPASEQWLHACLFINHPIVLSAGGIIWWVLTGNSAPVWMQSWLDRPEVLRTMLTGQTVAITIFFLYQVIYWNFIWKQQKNQTQ
;
A
#
# COMPACT_ATOMS: atom_id res chain seq x y z
N MET A 1 1.34 16.73 20.28
CA MET A 1 2.04 15.82 19.35
C MET A 1 1.07 15.43 18.25
N ALA A 2 1.36 15.78 17.00
CA ALA A 2 0.42 15.57 15.93
C ALA A 2 1.04 14.70 14.84
N LEU A 3 1.02 13.37 14.99
CA LEU A 3 1.51 12.40 13.98
C LEU A 3 0.56 12.30 12.77
N LEU A 4 0.09 13.44 12.24
CA LEU A 4 -0.89 13.50 11.16
C LEU A 4 -0.39 12.84 9.88
N ILE A 5 0.94 12.81 9.67
CA ILE A 5 1.56 12.13 8.53
C ILE A 5 1.31 10.61 8.52
N LEU A 6 0.89 10.03 9.65
CA LEU A 6 0.54 8.61 9.75
C LEU A 6 -0.90 8.31 9.33
N ILE A 7 -1.77 9.32 9.25
CA ILE A 7 -3.19 9.14 8.90
C ILE A 7 -3.36 8.42 7.56
N PRO A 8 -2.69 8.82 6.46
CA PRO A 8 -2.83 8.14 5.17
C PRO A 8 -2.52 6.64 5.26
N PHE A 9 -1.50 6.26 6.03
CA PHE A 9 -1.12 4.86 6.21
C PHE A 9 -2.17 4.06 6.98
N ILE A 10 -2.74 4.65 8.03
CA ILE A 10 -3.80 4.02 8.82
C ILE A 10 -5.05 3.84 7.95
N VAL A 11 -5.46 4.88 7.23
CA VAL A 11 -6.60 4.84 6.32
C VAL A 11 -6.39 3.79 5.23
N GLN A 12 -5.20 3.73 4.63
CA GLN A 12 -4.86 2.71 3.63
C GLN A 12 -5.00 1.29 4.20
N ALA A 13 -4.41 1.05 5.37
CA ALA A 13 -4.41 -0.28 5.99
C ALA A 13 -5.84 -0.73 6.35
N LEU A 14 -6.67 0.18 6.89
CA LEU A 14 -8.06 -0.12 7.20
C LEU A 14 -8.89 -0.37 5.94
N ALA A 15 -8.70 0.42 4.89
CA ALA A 15 -9.41 0.25 3.63
C ALA A 15 -9.02 -1.06 2.92
N ILE A 16 -7.72 -1.40 2.85
CA ILE A 16 -7.24 -2.69 2.33
C ILE A 16 -7.79 -3.84 3.18
N GLY A 17 -7.76 -3.72 4.50
CA GLY A 17 -8.29 -4.76 5.39
C GLY A 17 -9.79 -4.96 5.21
N PHE A 18 -10.56 -3.88 5.06
CA PHE A 18 -11.99 -3.98 4.80
C PHE A 18 -12.25 -4.62 3.44
N ASP A 19 -11.51 -4.23 2.41
CA ASP A 19 -11.61 -4.83 1.08
C ASP A 19 -11.35 -6.34 1.11
N GLU A 20 -10.22 -6.73 1.69
CA GLU A 20 -9.77 -8.11 1.78
C GLU A 20 -10.72 -8.98 2.60
N TYR A 21 -11.10 -8.56 3.81
CA TYR A 21 -11.84 -9.42 4.73
C TYR A 21 -13.35 -9.36 4.54
N TYR A 22 -13.88 -8.32 3.87
CA TYR A 22 -15.30 -8.22 3.56
C TYR A 22 -15.61 -8.50 2.10
N PHE A 23 -15.06 -7.74 1.15
CA PHE A 23 -15.43 -7.88 -0.26
C PHE A 23 -14.82 -9.15 -0.89
N HIS A 24 -13.51 -9.35 -0.80
CA HIS A 24 -12.86 -10.52 -1.41
C HIS A 24 -13.36 -11.84 -0.84
N ILE A 25 -13.54 -11.96 0.48
CA ILE A 25 -14.10 -13.18 1.09
C ILE A 25 -15.55 -13.42 0.62
N LYS A 26 -16.36 -12.36 0.50
CA LYS A 26 -17.78 -12.48 0.12
C LYS A 26 -17.97 -12.89 -1.33
N ARG A 27 -17.24 -12.29 -2.28
CA ARG A 27 -17.40 -12.57 -3.73
C ARG A 27 -16.43 -13.64 -4.25
N GLY A 28 -15.36 -13.91 -3.51
CA GLY A 28 -14.23 -14.72 -3.95
C GLY A 28 -13.32 -13.96 -4.90
N LEU A 29 -12.05 -14.34 -4.94
CA LEU A 29 -11.05 -13.66 -5.76
C LEU A 29 -10.83 -14.38 -7.11
N PRO A 30 -11.01 -13.74 -8.28
CA PRO A 30 -10.71 -14.33 -9.58
C PRO A 30 -9.20 -14.43 -9.84
N LEU A 31 -8.78 -15.29 -10.77
CA LEU A 31 -7.36 -15.61 -10.99
C LEU A 31 -6.49 -14.37 -11.30
N TRP A 32 -7.03 -13.41 -12.06
CA TRP A 32 -6.30 -12.18 -12.39
C TRP A 32 -5.94 -11.39 -11.13
N GLU A 33 -6.89 -11.20 -10.22
CA GLU A 33 -6.68 -10.48 -8.95
C GLU A 33 -5.75 -11.27 -8.01
N ARG A 34 -5.80 -12.61 -8.01
CA ARG A 34 -4.90 -13.46 -7.20
C ARG A 34 -3.42 -13.31 -7.54
N ILE A 35 -3.12 -12.96 -8.78
CA ILE A 35 -1.75 -12.71 -9.26
C ILE A 35 -1.45 -11.21 -9.22
N GLY A 36 -2.42 -10.39 -9.61
CA GLY A 36 -2.34 -8.94 -9.63
C GLY A 36 -2.02 -8.36 -8.25
N HIS A 37 -2.82 -8.69 -7.23
CA HIS A 37 -2.67 -8.08 -5.91
C HIS A 37 -1.31 -8.34 -5.27
N PRO A 38 -0.73 -9.57 -5.33
CA PRO A 38 0.65 -9.77 -4.88
C PRO A 38 1.69 -8.92 -5.63
N ILE A 39 1.51 -8.69 -6.94
CA ILE A 39 2.41 -7.82 -7.72
C ILE A 39 2.29 -6.37 -7.22
N ASP A 40 1.07 -5.88 -6.98
CA ASP A 40 0.83 -4.54 -6.46
C ASP A 40 1.48 -4.35 -5.09
N THR A 41 1.24 -5.30 -4.17
CA THR A 41 1.85 -5.34 -2.84
C THR A 41 3.38 -5.38 -2.94
N LEU A 42 3.94 -6.15 -3.87
CA LEU A 42 5.38 -6.20 -4.10
C LEU A 42 5.94 -4.85 -4.58
N THR A 43 5.22 -4.10 -5.42
CA THR A 43 5.68 -2.76 -5.83
C THR A 43 5.70 -1.76 -4.68
N VAL A 44 4.77 -1.87 -3.72
CA VAL A 44 4.79 -1.08 -2.48
C VAL A 44 5.94 -1.50 -1.58
N LEU A 45 6.17 -2.82 -1.42
CA LEU A 45 7.31 -3.33 -0.67
C LEU A 45 8.63 -2.83 -1.25
N ALA A 46 8.78 -2.81 -2.56
CA ALA A 46 9.96 -2.24 -3.20
C ALA A 46 10.17 -0.77 -2.80
N CYS A 47 9.10 0.04 -2.77
CA CYS A 47 9.17 1.42 -2.31
C CYS A 47 9.58 1.53 -0.82
N LEU A 48 9.01 0.69 0.05
CA LEU A 48 9.29 0.71 1.49
C LEU A 48 10.71 0.23 1.83
N LEU A 49 11.16 -0.84 1.17
CA LEU A 49 12.53 -1.34 1.30
C LEU A 49 13.52 -0.28 0.80
N PHE A 50 13.19 0.41 -0.30
CA PHE A 50 14.04 1.48 -0.84
C PHE A 50 14.26 2.58 0.21
N ILE A 51 13.20 3.12 0.81
CA ILE A 51 13.34 4.20 1.80
C ILE A 51 13.94 3.75 3.14
N LEU A 52 13.85 2.46 3.48
CA LEU A 52 14.47 1.92 4.70
C LEU A 52 15.97 1.70 4.55
N PHE A 53 16.43 1.28 3.37
CA PHE A 53 17.81 0.79 3.18
C PHE A 53 18.67 1.69 2.28
N VAL A 54 18.07 2.56 1.46
CA VAL A 54 18.83 3.45 0.57
C VAL A 54 19.01 4.81 1.23
N PRO A 55 20.27 5.31 1.37
CA PRO A 55 20.51 6.64 1.89
C PRO A 55 19.98 7.70 0.93
N TYR A 56 19.47 8.80 1.51
CA TYR A 56 18.92 9.89 0.73
C TYR A 56 20.00 10.57 -0.14
N SER A 57 19.67 10.79 -1.41
CA SER A 57 20.40 11.64 -2.35
C SER A 57 19.44 12.13 -3.43
N THR A 58 19.83 13.17 -4.18
CA THR A 58 19.00 13.68 -5.28
C THR A 58 18.77 12.65 -6.39
N VAL A 59 19.75 11.75 -6.61
CA VAL A 59 19.61 10.64 -7.56
C VAL A 59 18.68 9.56 -6.99
N ALA A 60 18.84 9.18 -5.72
CA ALA A 60 17.96 8.21 -5.08
C ALA A 60 16.51 8.71 -5.01
N LEU A 61 16.28 10.01 -4.82
CA LEU A 61 14.95 10.60 -4.87
C LEU A 61 14.29 10.39 -6.24
N LYS A 62 15.02 10.59 -7.35
CA LYS A 62 14.49 10.33 -8.71
C LYS A 62 14.08 8.87 -8.88
N TRP A 63 14.90 7.94 -8.38
CA TRP A 63 14.57 6.52 -8.39
C TRP A 63 13.34 6.21 -7.55
N TYR A 64 13.24 6.76 -6.35
CA TYR A 64 12.07 6.58 -5.48
C TYR A 64 10.78 7.13 -6.11
N ILE A 65 10.85 8.30 -6.75
CA ILE A 65 9.72 8.85 -7.51
C ILE A 65 9.33 7.90 -8.65
N GLY A 66 10.31 7.39 -9.39
CA GLY A 66 10.06 6.41 -10.46
C GLY A 66 9.37 5.14 -9.95
N LEU A 67 9.86 4.56 -8.84
CA LEU A 67 9.23 3.40 -8.19
C LEU A 67 7.82 3.71 -7.70
N SER A 68 7.60 4.89 -7.13
CA SER A 68 6.30 5.30 -6.61
C SER A 68 5.27 5.48 -7.73
N VAL A 69 5.65 6.16 -8.82
CA VAL A 69 4.81 6.31 -10.01
C VAL A 69 4.50 4.94 -10.62
N PHE A 70 5.49 4.07 -10.74
CA PHE A 70 5.28 2.71 -11.25
C PHE A 70 4.30 1.92 -10.37
N SER A 71 4.43 2.00 -9.04
CA SER A 71 3.49 1.38 -8.10
C SER A 71 2.07 1.94 -8.23
N CYS A 72 1.93 3.26 -8.40
CA CYS A 72 0.63 3.88 -8.67
C CYS A 72 0.01 3.39 -9.98
N LEU A 73 0.80 3.23 -11.05
CA LEU A 73 0.29 2.72 -12.32
C LEU A 73 -0.13 1.25 -12.21
N MET A 74 0.61 0.45 -11.45
CA MET A 74 0.29 -0.97 -11.26
C MET A 74 -1.11 -1.18 -10.68
N ILE A 75 -1.48 -0.46 -9.62
CA ILE A 75 -2.83 -0.60 -9.03
C ILE A 75 -3.96 -0.18 -9.98
N THR A 76 -3.70 0.72 -10.94
CA THR A 76 -4.75 1.13 -11.90
C THR A 76 -5.15 0.03 -12.87
N LYS A 77 -4.32 -1.00 -13.07
CA LYS A 77 -4.65 -2.14 -13.96
C LYS A 77 -5.89 -2.90 -13.49
N ASP A 78 -6.17 -2.86 -12.19
CA ASP A 78 -7.25 -3.65 -11.59
C ASP A 78 -8.63 -3.10 -11.95
N GLU A 79 -8.72 -1.83 -12.37
CA GLU A 79 -9.98 -1.23 -12.83
C GLU A 79 -10.58 -1.97 -14.04
N TRP A 80 -9.75 -2.58 -14.88
CA TRP A 80 -10.22 -3.39 -15.99
C TRP A 80 -11.03 -4.60 -15.54
N VAL A 81 -10.75 -5.12 -14.35
CA VAL A 81 -11.45 -6.25 -13.74
C VAL A 81 -12.56 -5.76 -12.80
N HIS A 82 -12.29 -4.74 -11.98
CA HIS A 82 -13.25 -4.21 -11.01
C HIS A 82 -14.57 -3.79 -11.64
N LYS A 83 -14.53 -3.15 -12.81
CA LYS A 83 -15.74 -2.73 -13.54
C LYS A 83 -16.71 -3.87 -13.88
N HIS A 84 -16.24 -5.12 -13.87
CA HIS A 84 -17.04 -6.31 -14.18
C HIS A 84 -17.46 -7.11 -12.95
N HIS A 85 -16.70 -7.03 -11.85
CA HIS A 85 -16.87 -7.92 -10.69
C HIS A 85 -17.28 -7.20 -9.40
N CYS A 86 -16.97 -5.90 -9.28
CA CYS A 86 -17.17 -5.14 -8.06
C CYS A 86 -18.54 -4.43 -8.06
N PRO A 87 -19.36 -4.54 -6.99
CA PRO A 87 -20.49 -3.65 -6.80
C PRO A 87 -20.02 -2.20 -6.57
N ALA A 88 -20.94 -1.25 -6.71
CA ALA A 88 -20.64 0.18 -6.57
C ALA A 88 -19.95 0.55 -5.24
N SER A 89 -20.26 -0.15 -4.15
CA SER A 89 -19.64 0.08 -2.84
C SER A 89 -18.16 -0.31 -2.79
N GLU A 90 -17.79 -1.41 -3.46
CA GLU A 90 -16.40 -1.88 -3.55
C GLU A 90 -15.62 -0.96 -4.49
N GLN A 91 -16.22 -0.56 -5.62
CA GLN A 91 -15.62 0.43 -6.52
C GLN A 91 -15.34 1.77 -5.83
N TRP A 92 -16.23 2.24 -4.96
CA TRP A 92 -16.00 3.46 -4.19
C TRP A 92 -14.81 3.31 -3.23
N LEU A 93 -14.69 2.17 -2.55
CA LEU A 93 -13.54 1.87 -1.70
C LEU A 93 -12.24 1.86 -2.50
N HIS A 94 -12.24 1.23 -3.68
CA HIS A 94 -11.08 1.19 -4.58
C HIS A 94 -10.68 2.58 -5.06
N ALA A 95 -11.64 3.44 -5.39
CA ALA A 95 -11.35 4.84 -5.72
C ALA A 95 -10.68 5.58 -4.54
N CYS A 96 -11.14 5.36 -3.31
CA CYS A 96 -10.48 5.91 -2.12
C CYS A 96 -9.06 5.37 -1.95
N LEU A 97 -8.85 4.07 -2.14
CA LEU A 97 -7.53 3.43 -2.10
C LEU A 97 -6.59 4.02 -3.18
N PHE A 98 -7.08 4.25 -4.39
CA PHE A 98 -6.30 4.80 -5.51
C PHE A 98 -5.87 6.25 -5.26
N ILE A 99 -6.75 7.06 -4.66
CA ILE A 99 -6.42 8.45 -4.28
C ILE A 99 -5.41 8.46 -3.12
N ASN A 100 -5.58 7.58 -2.13
CA ASN A 100 -4.76 7.57 -0.94
C ASN A 100 -3.37 6.95 -1.17
N HIS A 101 -3.22 6.03 -2.14
CA HIS A 101 -1.95 5.38 -2.48
C HIS A 101 -0.79 6.36 -2.78
N PRO A 102 -0.90 7.32 -3.71
CA PRO A 102 0.17 8.30 -3.94
C PRO A 102 0.43 9.19 -2.72
N ILE A 103 -0.57 9.43 -1.87
CA ILE A 103 -0.43 10.21 -0.63
C ILE A 103 0.43 9.42 0.37
N VAL A 104 0.16 8.12 0.53
CA VAL A 104 0.94 7.21 1.39
C VAL A 104 2.41 7.14 0.95
N LEU A 105 2.66 6.96 -0.35
CA LEU A 105 4.01 6.92 -0.90
C LEU A 105 4.73 8.27 -0.74
N SER A 106 4.03 9.38 -0.99
CA SER A 106 4.59 10.73 -0.78
C SER A 106 4.94 10.97 0.69
N ALA A 107 4.07 10.55 1.62
CA ALA A 107 4.32 10.62 3.05
C ALA A 107 5.55 9.77 3.45
N GLY A 108 5.70 8.57 2.88
CA GLY A 108 6.90 7.73 3.05
C GLY A 108 8.18 8.44 2.59
N GLY A 109 8.15 9.11 1.44
CA GLY A 109 9.28 9.92 0.94
C GLY A 109 9.63 11.11 1.84
N ILE A 110 8.63 11.79 2.41
CA ILE A 110 8.86 12.89 3.36
C ILE A 110 9.45 12.37 4.68
N ILE A 111 8.96 11.24 5.18
CA ILE A 111 9.53 10.59 6.36
C ILE A 111 11.00 10.23 6.09
N TRP A 112 11.30 9.63 4.93
CA TRP A 112 12.67 9.29 4.53
C TRP A 112 13.61 10.50 4.48
N TRP A 113 13.14 11.64 3.95
CA TRP A 113 13.88 12.90 3.96
C TRP A 113 14.29 13.32 5.38
N VAL A 114 13.36 13.28 6.33
CA VAL A 114 13.64 13.67 7.73
C VAL A 114 14.52 12.64 8.45
N LEU A 115 14.29 11.35 8.22
CA LEU A 115 15.08 10.28 8.84
C LEU A 115 16.56 10.29 8.42
N THR A 116 16.90 11.00 7.35
CA THR A 116 18.29 11.20 6.89
C THR A 116 18.94 12.48 7.41
N GLY A 117 18.29 13.16 8.36
CA GLY A 117 18.83 14.32 9.08
C GLY A 117 18.49 15.67 8.46
N ASN A 118 17.66 15.70 7.40
CA ASN A 118 17.19 16.95 6.83
C ASN A 118 16.06 17.55 7.67
N SER A 119 15.99 18.87 7.74
CA SER A 119 14.92 19.56 8.46
C SER A 119 13.61 19.56 7.66
N ALA A 120 12.50 19.36 8.37
CA ALA A 120 11.16 19.54 7.82
C ALA A 120 10.79 21.04 7.76
N PRO A 121 9.93 21.46 6.82
CA PRO A 121 9.31 22.79 6.86
C PRO A 121 8.66 23.07 8.22
N VAL A 122 8.70 24.32 8.69
CA VAL A 122 8.25 24.71 10.04
C VAL A 122 6.84 24.22 10.36
N TRP A 123 5.91 24.31 9.40
CA TRP A 123 4.53 23.88 9.56
C TRP A 123 4.35 22.35 9.70
N MET A 124 5.34 21.55 9.28
CA MET A 124 5.35 20.08 9.40
C MET A 124 6.16 19.57 10.59
N GLN A 125 6.94 20.41 11.26
CA GLN A 125 7.88 19.94 12.29
C GLN A 125 7.16 19.16 13.39
N SER A 126 5.99 19.65 13.84
CA SER A 126 5.18 18.97 14.86
C SER A 126 4.63 17.60 14.45
N TRP A 127 4.69 17.26 13.16
CA TRP A 127 4.27 15.97 12.60
C TRP A 127 5.41 14.97 12.43
N LEU A 128 6.65 15.48 12.47
CA LEU A 128 7.86 14.75 12.12
C LEU A 128 8.92 14.82 13.25
N ASP A 129 8.56 15.32 14.42
CA ASP A 129 9.44 15.61 15.56
C ASP A 129 9.95 14.36 16.30
N ARG A 130 9.51 13.15 15.90
CA ARG A 130 9.89 11.88 16.52
C ARG A 130 10.44 10.86 15.51
N PRO A 131 11.71 11.01 15.10
CA PRO A 131 12.32 10.14 14.08
C PRO A 131 12.29 8.65 14.46
N GLU A 132 12.47 8.31 15.74
CA GLU A 132 12.40 6.91 16.19
C GLU A 132 11.02 6.29 15.94
N VAL A 133 9.94 7.02 16.26
CA VAL A 133 8.56 6.55 16.02
C VAL A 133 8.30 6.39 14.53
N LEU A 134 8.78 7.32 13.70
CA LEU A 134 8.65 7.25 12.25
C LEU A 134 9.39 6.04 11.67
N ARG A 135 10.62 5.77 12.14
CA ARG A 135 11.40 4.60 11.73
C ARG A 135 10.71 3.31 12.16
N THR A 136 10.29 3.19 13.42
CA THR A 136 9.53 2.02 13.90
C THR A 136 8.27 1.80 13.09
N MET A 137 7.56 2.87 12.74
CA MET A 137 6.36 2.80 11.92
C MET A 137 6.66 2.29 10.50
N LEU A 138 7.68 2.83 9.81
CA LEU A 138 8.07 2.35 8.48
C LEU A 138 8.50 0.88 8.52
N THR A 139 9.30 0.48 9.51
CA THR A 139 9.69 -0.92 9.70
C THR A 139 8.47 -1.79 9.96
N GLY A 140 7.56 -1.36 10.83
CA GLY A 140 6.31 -2.05 11.12
C GLY A 140 5.43 -2.23 9.88
N GLN A 141 5.31 -1.19 9.05
CA GLN A 141 4.58 -1.26 7.78
C GLN A 141 5.21 -2.24 6.80
N THR A 142 6.54 -2.21 6.65
CA THR A 142 7.25 -3.17 5.78
C THR A 142 7.02 -4.61 6.22
N VAL A 143 7.08 -4.88 7.53
CA VAL A 143 6.80 -6.21 8.09
C VAL A 143 5.34 -6.60 7.86
N ALA A 144 4.39 -5.71 8.17
CA ALA A 144 2.97 -5.96 8.00
C ALA A 144 2.61 -6.26 6.53
N ILE A 145 3.13 -5.46 5.59
CA ILE A 145 2.89 -5.65 4.15
C ILE A 145 3.59 -6.90 3.64
N THR A 146 4.74 -7.28 4.20
CA THR A 146 5.41 -8.55 3.86
C THR A 146 4.57 -9.74 4.33
N ILE A 147 4.03 -9.68 5.55
CA ILE A 147 3.09 -10.70 6.05
C ILE A 147 1.84 -10.75 5.17
N PHE A 148 1.29 -9.59 4.80
CA PHE A 148 0.13 -9.48 3.93
C PHE A 148 0.39 -10.06 2.54
N PHE A 149 1.54 -9.78 1.93
CA PHE A 149 1.99 -10.36 0.67
C PHE A 149 2.03 -11.89 0.74
N LEU A 150 2.67 -12.43 1.78
CA LEU A 150 2.74 -13.88 1.99
C LEU A 150 1.34 -14.47 2.19
N TYR A 151 0.48 -13.80 2.95
CA TYR A 151 -0.91 -14.18 3.10
C TYR A 151 -1.63 -14.20 1.75
N GLN A 152 -1.54 -13.15 0.93
CA GLN A 152 -2.19 -13.10 -0.38
C GLN A 152 -1.73 -14.26 -1.28
N VAL A 153 -0.43 -14.50 -1.34
CA VAL A 153 0.15 -15.60 -2.12
C VAL A 153 -0.34 -16.95 -1.60
N ILE A 154 -0.20 -17.21 -0.30
CA ILE A 154 -0.49 -18.52 0.30
C ILE A 154 -2.00 -18.79 0.32
N TYR A 155 -2.77 -17.86 0.87
CA TYR A 155 -4.20 -18.03 1.09
C TYR A 155 -4.94 -18.18 -0.24
N TRP A 156 -4.83 -17.21 -1.15
CA TRP A 156 -5.66 -17.21 -2.35
C TRP A 156 -5.24 -18.22 -3.41
N ASN A 157 -3.96 -18.60 -3.45
CA ASN A 157 -3.48 -19.55 -4.46
C ASN A 157 -3.48 -21.01 -3.97
N PHE A 158 -3.34 -21.26 -2.66
CA PHE A 158 -3.16 -22.63 -2.14
C PHE A 158 -4.24 -23.05 -1.14
N ILE A 159 -4.71 -22.15 -0.27
CA ILE A 159 -5.68 -22.51 0.79
C ILE A 159 -7.12 -22.36 0.29
N TRP A 160 -7.42 -21.24 -0.37
CA TRP A 160 -8.74 -20.93 -0.88
C TRP A 160 -9.09 -21.88 -2.03
N LYS A 161 -9.79 -22.95 -1.68
CA LYS A 161 -10.46 -23.81 -2.65
C LYS A 161 -11.72 -23.08 -3.06
N GLN A 162 -11.70 -22.53 -4.27
CA GLN A 162 -12.87 -21.95 -4.90
C GLN A 162 -14.06 -22.89 -4.63
N GLN A 163 -15.13 -22.38 -4.03
CA GLN A 163 -16.35 -23.15 -3.91
C GLN A 163 -16.79 -23.52 -5.33
N LYS A 164 -16.48 -24.75 -5.75
CA LYS A 164 -17.15 -25.38 -6.88
C LYS A 164 -18.60 -25.48 -6.43
N ASN A 165 -19.42 -24.50 -6.78
CA ASN A 165 -20.86 -24.57 -7.06
C ASN A 165 -21.49 -23.17 -6.98
N GLN A 166 -21.51 -22.47 -8.12
CA GLN A 166 -22.79 -22.06 -8.70
C GLN A 166 -22.70 -22.29 -10.21
N THR A 167 -23.25 -23.43 -10.62
CA THR A 167 -23.70 -23.72 -11.97
C THR A 167 -24.67 -22.62 -12.42
N GLN A 168 -24.33 -21.90 -13.49
CA GLN A 168 -25.18 -21.61 -14.66
C GLN A 168 -24.41 -20.76 -15.67
#